data_AF-A0A364K1H7-F1
#
_entry.id   AF-A0A364K1H7-F1
#
_cell.length_a   1.000
_cell.length_b   1.000
_cell.length_c   1.000
_cell.angle_alpha   90.00
_cell.angle_beta   90.00
_cell.angle_gamma   90.00
#
_symmetry.space_group_name_H-M   'P 1'
#
loop_
_entity.id
_entity.type
_entity.pdbx_description
1 polymer ?
#
loop_
_entity_poly.entity_id
_entity_poly.type
_entity_poly.pdbx_seq_one_letter_code
_entity_poly.pdbx_strand_id
1 'polypeptide(L)'
;MRKLSLIMSVLLSAFLFVGCNNQSKPTNADQPKTSTNEQNLSASEVLKKAAEAMNKEKGFIAESKQEQQINDGKVDKKVATNMEVKITNQPLAMHMKGTTTADGAQTPVEMIMVNGKSYIKLGQKWIKGPESKKEQADNPAEQLKKAQKAIDALGGNGQDGTRVTKEGDLYVVEITKSAIENQQFKSMLIEEVKEALKESLAKNNQNGEFQVDQLQFDQYQQKIWVNAKTFQYEKQWIEYSMTIPSKKSPLKINLKLDMKVKGPFEGKIELPAEVDKSK
;
A
#
# COMPACT_ATOMS: atom_id res chain seq x y z
N MET A 1 -41.09 -0.92 62.01
CA MET A 1 -41.87 -1.61 60.95
C MET A 1 -41.07 -2.80 60.43
N ARG A 2 -41.75 -3.95 60.38
CA ARG A 2 -41.40 -5.25 59.78
C ARG A 2 -40.02 -5.87 60.08
N LYS A 3 -40.07 -6.67 61.15
CA LYS A 3 -39.40 -7.96 61.27
C LYS A 3 -39.94 -8.92 60.20
N LEU A 4 -39.08 -9.74 59.60
CA LEU A 4 -39.34 -11.18 59.50
C LEU A 4 -37.99 -11.92 59.41
N SER A 5 -37.81 -12.82 60.36
CA SER A 5 -36.68 -13.72 60.56
C SER A 5 -37.13 -15.13 60.16
N LEU A 6 -36.24 -15.90 59.52
CA LEU A 6 -36.24 -17.38 59.41
C LEU A 6 -34.99 -17.73 58.58
N ILE A 7 -33.83 -18.07 59.16
CA ILE A 7 -33.45 -19.30 59.89
C ILE A 7 -33.83 -20.57 59.14
N MET A 8 -32.82 -21.26 58.57
CA MET A 8 -32.53 -22.71 58.71
C MET A 8 -31.31 -23.00 57.81
N SER A 9 -30.08 -23.03 58.32
CA SER A 9 -29.42 -24.13 59.04
C SER A 9 -28.98 -25.32 58.17
N VAL A 10 -27.64 -25.42 58.07
CA VAL A 10 -26.77 -26.59 58.32
C VAL A 10 -26.86 -27.80 57.38
N LEU A 11 -25.70 -28.15 56.80
CA LEU A 11 -24.93 -29.42 56.93
C LEU A 11 -24.04 -29.54 55.68
N LEU A 12 -22.72 -29.34 55.75
CA LEU A 12 -21.69 -30.18 56.38
C LEU A 12 -21.81 -31.66 55.96
N SER A 13 -20.94 -32.12 55.05
CA SER A 13 -20.26 -33.42 55.16
C SER A 13 -19.12 -33.51 54.15
N ALA A 14 -17.91 -33.50 54.70
CA ALA A 14 -16.70 -33.94 54.03
C ALA A 14 -16.78 -35.45 53.77
N PHE A 15 -16.32 -35.88 52.60
CA PHE A 15 -15.77 -37.21 52.41
C PHE A 15 -14.27 -37.07 52.16
N LEU A 16 -13.50 -37.38 53.21
CA LEU A 16 -12.14 -37.84 53.09
C LEU A 16 -12.19 -39.37 52.98
N PHE A 17 -11.65 -39.91 51.88
CA PHE A 17 -11.02 -41.22 51.91
C PHE A 17 -9.58 -41.09 51.42
N VAL A 18 -8.66 -41.44 52.30
CA VAL A 18 -7.23 -41.65 52.05
C VAL A 18 -7.05 -43.08 51.54
N GLY A 19 -6.15 -43.31 50.59
CA GLY A 19 -5.78 -44.67 50.19
C GLY A 19 -4.64 -44.79 49.17
N CYS A 20 -3.41 -44.84 49.68
CA CYS A 20 -2.22 -45.55 49.19
C CYS A 20 -1.68 -45.34 47.75
N ASN A 21 -0.58 -44.60 47.70
CA ASN A 21 0.75 -45.00 47.20
C ASN A 21 0.83 -46.26 46.31
N ASN A 22 1.07 -46.07 45.01
CA ASN A 22 2.05 -46.90 44.34
C ASN A 22 2.80 -46.12 43.24
N GLN A 23 4.10 -46.33 43.26
CA GLN A 23 5.14 -45.71 42.48
C GLN A 23 5.06 -46.13 41.00
N SER A 24 4.93 -45.16 40.10
CA SER A 24 5.21 -45.33 38.67
C SER A 24 5.67 -43.99 38.08
N LYS A 25 6.97 -43.86 37.83
CA LYS A 25 7.55 -42.93 36.84
C LYS A 25 7.80 -43.73 35.55
N PRO A 26 8.03 -43.10 34.39
CA PRO A 26 7.42 -41.89 33.82
C PRO A 26 7.05 -42.11 32.33
N THR A 27 6.02 -41.45 31.80
CA THR A 27 5.94 -41.27 30.34
C THR A 27 5.39 -39.88 30.01
N ASN A 28 6.18 -39.12 29.26
CA ASN A 28 5.81 -37.88 28.62
C ASN A 28 4.47 -37.98 27.90
N ALA A 29 3.54 -37.08 28.20
CA ALA A 29 2.66 -36.39 27.25
C ALA A 29 1.55 -35.69 28.04
N ASP A 30 1.66 -34.37 28.15
CA ASP A 30 0.55 -33.40 28.11
C ASP A 30 0.97 -32.12 28.84
N GLN A 31 1.78 -31.33 28.13
CA GLN A 31 1.65 -29.89 28.30
C GLN A 31 0.26 -29.49 27.79
N PRO A 32 -0.43 -28.56 28.49
CA PRO A 32 -1.64 -27.98 27.94
C PRO A 32 -1.29 -27.39 26.58
N LYS A 33 -2.00 -27.80 25.53
CA LYS A 33 -1.98 -27.10 24.25
C LYS A 33 -2.37 -25.65 24.52
N THR A 34 -1.36 -24.80 24.60
CA THR A 34 -1.49 -23.36 24.40
C THR A 34 -2.03 -23.20 22.98
N SER A 35 -3.35 -23.08 22.88
CA SER A 35 -4.05 -22.65 21.68
C SER A 35 -3.70 -21.19 21.41
N THR A 36 -2.50 -20.96 20.88
CA THR A 36 -2.13 -19.71 20.21
C THR A 36 -1.52 -20.09 18.88
N ASN A 37 -2.36 -20.65 18.00
CA ASN A 37 -2.06 -20.64 16.58
C ASN A 37 -2.31 -19.20 16.10
N GLU A 38 -1.40 -18.27 16.46
CA GLU A 38 -1.28 -17.02 15.71
C GLU A 38 -0.86 -17.45 14.30
N GLN A 39 -1.85 -17.55 13.42
CA GLN A 39 -1.66 -18.02 12.06
C GLN A 39 -0.74 -17.01 11.35
N ASN A 40 0.55 -17.33 11.25
CA ASN A 40 1.53 -16.50 10.54
C ASN A 40 1.14 -16.50 9.06
N LEU A 41 0.40 -15.46 8.65
CA LEU A 41 -0.07 -15.31 7.29
C LEU A 41 1.09 -15.01 6.34
N SER A 42 0.92 -15.50 5.13
CA SER A 42 1.77 -15.20 3.99
C SER A 42 1.71 -13.73 3.56
N ALA A 43 2.76 -13.21 2.92
CA ALA A 43 2.74 -11.87 2.34
C ALA A 43 1.61 -11.75 1.32
N SER A 44 1.48 -12.77 0.47
CA SER A 44 0.41 -12.87 -0.53
C SER A 44 -0.97 -12.97 0.12
N GLU A 45 -1.10 -13.73 1.23
CA GLU A 45 -2.35 -13.86 1.98
C GLU A 45 -2.77 -12.55 2.66
N VAL A 46 -1.81 -11.83 3.26
CA VAL A 46 -2.06 -10.51 3.86
C VAL A 46 -2.53 -9.53 2.80
N LEU A 47 -1.83 -9.42 1.66
CA LEU A 47 -2.21 -8.51 0.58
C LEU A 47 -3.54 -8.88 -0.07
N LYS A 48 -3.81 -10.18 -0.25
CA LYS A 48 -5.10 -10.67 -0.76
C LYS A 48 -6.24 -10.24 0.17
N LYS A 49 -6.12 -10.50 1.47
CA LYS A 49 -7.13 -10.10 2.46
C LYS A 49 -7.28 -8.59 2.54
N ALA A 50 -6.18 -7.84 2.40
CA ALA A 50 -6.23 -6.38 2.36
C ALA A 50 -6.97 -5.86 1.12
N ALA A 51 -6.75 -6.44 -0.06
CA ALA A 51 -7.49 -6.11 -1.26
C ALA A 51 -8.98 -6.45 -1.14
N GLU A 52 -9.33 -7.56 -0.48
CA GLU A 52 -10.72 -7.92 -0.18
C GLU A 52 -11.39 -6.94 0.80
N ALA A 53 -10.68 -6.50 1.84
CA ALA A 53 -11.17 -5.50 2.78
C ALA A 53 -11.38 -4.14 2.08
N MET A 54 -10.39 -3.69 1.30
CA MET A 54 -10.44 -2.43 0.57
C MET A 54 -11.59 -2.37 -0.43
N ASN A 55 -11.89 -3.47 -1.14
CA ASN A 55 -13.04 -3.52 -2.06
C ASN A 55 -14.41 -3.38 -1.37
N LYS A 56 -14.49 -3.65 -0.06
CA LYS A 56 -15.74 -3.50 0.71
C LYS A 56 -15.93 -2.09 1.26
N GLU A 57 -14.86 -1.30 1.32
CA GLU A 57 -14.92 0.09 1.77
C GLU A 57 -15.51 0.98 0.67
N LYS A 58 -16.30 1.99 1.06
CA LYS A 58 -16.81 2.98 0.11
C LYS A 58 -15.70 3.86 -0.45
N GLY A 59 -14.69 4.13 0.36
CA GLY A 59 -13.60 5.04 0.05
C GLY A 59 -12.75 5.33 1.29
N PHE A 60 -11.65 6.04 1.09
CA PHE A 60 -10.77 6.47 2.17
C PHE A 60 -10.13 7.83 1.89
N ILE A 61 -9.65 8.46 2.96
CA ILE A 61 -8.77 9.63 2.91
C ILE A 61 -7.36 9.19 3.28
N ALA A 62 -6.36 9.63 2.53
CA ALA A 62 -4.96 9.44 2.84
C ALA A 62 -4.17 10.74 2.73
N GLU A 63 -3.07 10.83 3.45
CA GLU A 63 -2.00 11.79 3.18
C GLU A 63 -0.90 11.09 2.40
N SER A 64 -0.39 11.75 1.37
CA SER A 64 0.72 11.28 0.54
C SER A 64 1.84 12.31 0.55
N LYS A 65 3.06 11.86 0.80
CA LYS A 65 4.29 12.62 0.69
C LYS A 65 5.19 11.93 -0.31
N GLN A 66 5.58 12.64 -1.35
CA GLN A 66 6.44 12.14 -2.40
C GLN A 66 7.65 13.04 -2.57
N GLU A 67 8.83 12.46 -2.61
CA GLU A 67 10.06 13.13 -3.01
C GLU A 67 10.58 12.45 -4.27
N GLN A 68 10.85 13.24 -5.30
CA GLN A 68 11.38 12.76 -6.56
C GLN A 68 12.60 13.58 -6.94
N GLN A 69 13.67 12.91 -7.32
CA GLN A 69 14.85 13.55 -7.90
C GLN A 69 15.08 12.98 -9.29
N ILE A 70 15.24 13.86 -10.27
CA ILE A 70 15.50 13.53 -11.66
C ILE A 70 16.83 14.16 -12.05
N ASN A 71 17.76 13.34 -12.51
CA ASN A 71 19.08 13.80 -12.96
C ASN A 71 19.39 13.25 -14.35
N ASP A 72 19.73 14.12 -15.31
CA ASP A 72 20.12 13.75 -16.67
C ASP A 72 21.58 14.12 -17.00
N GLY A 73 22.40 14.36 -15.98
CA GLY A 73 23.80 14.81 -16.09
C GLY A 73 23.97 16.30 -16.37
N LYS A 74 22.93 17.03 -16.77
CA LYS A 74 22.96 18.49 -16.98
C LYS A 74 22.03 19.24 -16.03
N VAL A 75 20.90 18.62 -15.73
CA VAL A 75 19.85 19.12 -14.85
C VAL A 75 19.74 18.16 -13.67
N ASP A 76 19.71 18.71 -12.46
CA ASP A 76 19.32 17.99 -11.25
C ASP A 76 18.07 18.66 -10.68
N LYS A 77 16.92 18.02 -10.89
CA LYS A 77 15.61 18.55 -10.49
C LYS A 77 15.10 17.77 -9.29
N LYS A 78 14.81 18.48 -8.20
CA LYS A 78 14.15 17.93 -7.02
C LYS A 78 12.72 18.43 -6.94
N VAL A 79 11.79 17.50 -6.75
CA VAL A 79 10.36 17.77 -6.64
C VAL A 79 9.86 17.09 -5.38
N ALA A 80 9.30 17.87 -4.45
CA ALA A 80 8.65 17.36 -3.25
C ALA A 80 7.16 17.67 -3.31
N THR A 81 6.31 16.70 -3.04
CA THR A 81 4.87 16.84 -3.16
C THR A 81 4.20 16.32 -1.89
N ASN A 82 3.28 17.12 -1.34
CA ASN A 82 2.44 16.73 -0.21
C ASN A 82 0.99 16.86 -0.65
N MET A 83 0.21 15.79 -0.55
CA MET A 83 -1.20 15.77 -0.96
C MET A 83 -2.09 15.11 0.09
N GLU A 84 -3.30 15.65 0.26
CA GLU A 84 -4.45 14.89 0.70
C GLU A 84 -5.05 14.18 -0.52
N VAL A 85 -5.36 12.90 -0.37
CA VAL A 85 -5.93 12.04 -1.40
C VAL A 85 -7.25 11.49 -0.86
N LYS A 86 -8.34 11.73 -1.57
CA LYS A 86 -9.65 11.13 -1.31
C LYS A 86 -9.97 10.18 -2.45
N ILE A 87 -10.44 8.98 -2.11
CA ILE A 87 -10.82 7.97 -3.09
C ILE A 87 -12.20 7.43 -2.73
N THR A 88 -13.03 7.21 -3.74
CA THR A 88 -14.24 6.38 -3.67
C THR A 88 -14.05 5.15 -4.54
N ASN A 89 -14.52 3.99 -4.12
CA ASN A 89 -14.37 2.73 -4.87
C ASN A 89 -15.56 2.46 -5.82
N GLN A 90 -16.75 3.00 -5.51
CA GLN A 90 -17.97 2.79 -6.30
C GLN A 90 -18.85 4.04 -6.33
N PRO A 91 -18.86 4.82 -7.44
CA PRO A 91 -17.96 4.72 -8.59
C PRO A 91 -16.51 5.06 -8.21
N LEU A 92 -15.56 4.58 -9.00
CA LEU A 92 -14.16 4.94 -8.81
C LEU A 92 -13.95 6.42 -9.13
N ALA A 93 -13.56 7.18 -8.11
CA ALA A 93 -13.19 8.58 -8.27
C ALA A 93 -12.09 8.95 -7.27
N MET A 94 -11.31 9.95 -7.62
CA MET A 94 -10.16 10.41 -6.86
C MET A 94 -10.08 11.92 -6.85
N HIS A 95 -9.82 12.52 -5.69
CA HIS A 95 -9.53 13.94 -5.54
C HIS A 95 -8.24 14.10 -4.76
N MET A 96 -7.25 14.72 -5.39
CA MET A 96 -5.96 15.00 -4.82
C MET A 96 -5.79 16.50 -4.69
N LYS A 97 -5.38 16.97 -3.51
CA LYS A 97 -5.16 18.38 -3.26
C LYS A 97 -3.95 18.57 -2.37
N GLY A 98 -3.09 19.50 -2.73
CA GLY A 98 -1.93 19.82 -1.90
C GLY A 98 -0.97 20.76 -2.58
N THR A 99 0.32 20.55 -2.34
CA THR A 99 1.38 21.42 -2.85
C THR A 99 2.54 20.62 -3.41
N THR A 100 3.09 21.09 -4.51
CA THR A 100 4.35 20.62 -5.09
C THR A 100 5.39 21.72 -4.96
N THR A 101 6.58 21.36 -4.49
CA THR A 101 7.75 22.22 -4.38
C THR A 101 8.78 21.77 -5.38
N ALA A 102 9.19 22.67 -6.28
CA ALA A 102 10.27 22.43 -7.24
C ALA A 102 11.16 23.68 -7.28
N ASP A 103 12.48 23.49 -7.26
CA ASP A 103 13.47 24.58 -7.33
C ASP A 103 13.23 25.69 -6.27
N GLY A 104 12.76 25.29 -5.08
CA GLY A 104 12.43 26.19 -3.96
C GLY A 104 11.06 26.89 -4.09
N ALA A 105 10.38 26.81 -5.23
CA ALA A 105 9.06 27.38 -5.43
C ALA A 105 7.96 26.37 -5.08
N GLN A 106 7.05 26.76 -4.18
CA GLN A 106 5.88 25.97 -3.82
C GLN A 106 4.68 26.39 -4.67
N THR A 107 4.05 25.42 -5.33
CA THR A 107 2.87 25.60 -6.17
C THR A 107 1.73 24.74 -5.66
N PRO A 108 0.52 25.29 -5.44
CA PRO A 108 -0.65 24.48 -5.14
C PRO A 108 -1.02 23.62 -6.34
N VAL A 109 -1.37 22.36 -6.09
CA VAL A 109 -1.83 21.41 -7.11
C VAL A 109 -3.14 20.80 -6.64
N GLU A 110 -4.09 20.73 -7.56
CA GLU A 110 -5.36 20.05 -7.36
C GLU A 110 -5.66 19.21 -8.60
N MET A 111 -6.00 17.95 -8.40
CA MET A 111 -6.35 17.02 -9.45
C MET A 111 -7.61 16.28 -9.06
N ILE A 112 -8.53 16.12 -10.00
CA ILE A 112 -9.72 15.30 -9.81
C ILE A 112 -9.84 14.30 -10.96
N MET A 113 -10.20 13.06 -10.61
CA MET A 113 -10.51 12.01 -11.56
C MET A 113 -11.91 11.47 -11.26
N VAL A 114 -12.78 11.52 -12.26
CA VAL A 114 -14.15 10.99 -12.18
C VAL A 114 -14.47 10.32 -13.51
N ASN A 115 -14.99 9.09 -13.48
CA ASN A 115 -15.39 8.33 -14.68
C ASN A 115 -14.27 8.23 -15.74
N GLY A 116 -13.04 7.94 -15.29
CA GLY A 116 -11.87 7.82 -16.16
C GLY A 116 -11.36 9.13 -16.78
N LYS A 117 -11.94 10.27 -16.44
CA LYS A 117 -11.49 11.60 -16.89
C LYS A 117 -10.70 12.28 -15.79
N SER A 118 -9.47 12.65 -16.08
CA SER A 118 -8.62 13.44 -15.19
C SER A 118 -8.70 14.92 -15.52
N TYR A 119 -8.66 15.76 -14.49
CA TYR A 119 -8.58 17.21 -14.60
C TYR A 119 -7.57 17.73 -13.60
N ILE A 120 -6.75 18.68 -14.04
CA ILE A 120 -5.71 19.30 -13.22
C ILE A 120 -6.03 20.80 -13.14
N LYS A 121 -5.97 21.35 -11.95
CA LYS A 121 -6.12 22.78 -11.72
C LYS A 121 -4.77 23.46 -11.81
N LEU A 122 -4.59 24.33 -12.80
CA LEU A 122 -3.44 25.22 -12.93
C LEU A 122 -3.89 26.65 -12.64
N GLY A 123 -3.48 27.18 -11.48
CA GLY A 123 -3.99 28.45 -10.97
C GLY A 123 -5.49 28.38 -10.70
N GLN A 124 -6.29 29.17 -11.43
CA GLN A 124 -7.75 29.18 -11.32
C GLN A 124 -8.46 28.37 -12.40
N LYS A 125 -7.71 27.78 -13.35
CA LYS A 125 -8.30 27.08 -14.50
C LYS A 125 -8.14 25.58 -14.34
N TRP A 126 -9.23 24.86 -14.60
CA TRP A 126 -9.19 23.42 -14.78
C TRP A 126 -8.83 23.09 -16.23
N ILE A 127 -7.92 22.15 -16.40
CA ILE A 127 -7.50 21.65 -17.70
C ILE A 127 -7.72 20.15 -17.68
N LYS A 128 -8.31 19.63 -18.76
CA LYS A 128 -8.44 18.19 -18.93
C LYS A 128 -7.03 17.59 -19.03
N GLY A 129 -6.75 16.62 -18.15
CA GLY A 129 -5.51 15.85 -18.22
C GLY A 129 -5.48 14.97 -19.48
N PRO A 130 -4.32 14.40 -19.82
CA PRO A 130 -4.26 13.41 -20.90
C PRO A 130 -5.26 12.28 -20.64
N GLU A 131 -5.95 11.85 -21.70
CA GLU A 131 -6.83 10.69 -21.63
C GLU A 131 -5.99 9.44 -21.44
N SER A 132 -5.90 8.98 -20.20
CA SER A 132 -5.31 7.69 -19.91
C SER A 132 -6.20 6.60 -20.51
N LYS A 133 -5.75 5.98 -21.60
CA LYS A 133 -6.47 4.86 -22.26
C LYS A 133 -6.57 3.59 -21.39
N LYS A 134 -5.88 3.58 -20.25
CA LYS A 134 -6.09 2.66 -19.13
C LYS A 134 -6.61 3.47 -17.95
N GLU A 135 -7.42 2.85 -17.12
CA GLU A 135 -7.77 3.29 -15.76
C GLU A 135 -6.49 3.63 -14.98
N GLN A 136 -5.93 4.84 -15.14
CA GLN A 136 -4.68 5.23 -14.47
C GLN A 136 -4.88 5.48 -12.98
N ALA A 137 -6.12 5.65 -12.53
CA ALA A 137 -6.47 5.20 -11.19
C ALA A 137 -6.87 3.74 -11.31
N ASP A 138 -5.91 2.82 -11.21
CA ASP A 138 -6.31 1.47 -10.83
C ASP A 138 -7.01 1.63 -9.47
N ASN A 139 -8.14 0.95 -9.29
CA ASN A 139 -8.77 0.83 -7.98
C ASN A 139 -7.66 0.47 -6.95
N PRO A 140 -7.57 1.15 -5.80
CA PRO A 140 -6.57 0.85 -4.77
C PRO A 140 -6.44 -0.64 -4.43
N ALA A 141 -7.53 -1.40 -4.49
CA ALA A 141 -7.51 -2.84 -4.29
C ALA A 141 -6.76 -3.59 -5.41
N GLU A 142 -6.81 -3.10 -6.65
CA GLU A 142 -6.01 -3.63 -7.76
C GLU A 142 -4.52 -3.36 -7.57
N GLN A 143 -4.14 -2.25 -6.94
CA GLN A 143 -2.73 -2.00 -6.57
C GLN A 143 -2.23 -3.04 -5.55
N LEU A 144 -3.05 -3.38 -4.56
CA LEU A 144 -2.73 -4.45 -3.61
C LEU A 144 -2.65 -5.82 -4.30
N LYS A 145 -3.51 -6.10 -5.29
CA LYS A 145 -3.42 -7.32 -6.11
C LYS A 145 -2.19 -7.34 -7.01
N LYS A 146 -1.75 -6.20 -7.55
CA LYS A 146 -0.49 -6.10 -8.31
C LYS A 146 0.71 -6.41 -7.42
N ALA A 147 0.75 -5.82 -6.23
CA ALA A 147 1.77 -6.15 -5.23
C ALA A 147 1.73 -7.64 -4.85
N GLN A 148 0.53 -8.21 -4.66
CA GLN A 148 0.36 -9.65 -4.43
C GLN A 148 0.96 -10.49 -5.57
N LYS A 149 0.62 -10.20 -6.83
CA LYS A 149 1.17 -10.90 -8.00
C LYS A 149 2.69 -10.79 -8.09
N ALA A 150 3.23 -9.63 -7.74
CA ALA A 150 4.67 -9.41 -7.71
C ALA A 150 5.36 -10.26 -6.63
N ILE A 151 4.73 -10.43 -5.47
CA ILE A 151 5.19 -11.34 -4.41
C ILE A 151 5.07 -12.81 -4.83
N ASP A 152 3.98 -13.19 -5.49
CA ASP A 152 3.82 -14.55 -6.02
C ASP A 152 4.92 -14.89 -7.06
N ALA A 153 5.33 -13.91 -7.87
CA ALA A 153 6.45 -14.03 -8.81
C ALA A 153 7.82 -14.22 -8.12
N LEU A 154 7.96 -13.82 -6.86
CA LEU A 154 9.15 -14.04 -6.04
C LEU A 154 9.16 -15.42 -5.37
N GLY A 155 8.27 -16.34 -5.77
CA GLY A 155 8.15 -17.66 -5.15
C GLY A 155 7.25 -17.66 -3.90
N GLY A 156 6.55 -16.56 -3.64
CA GLY A 156 5.62 -16.42 -2.52
C GLY A 156 6.35 -16.18 -1.18
N ASN A 157 5.99 -16.98 -0.17
CA ASN A 157 6.46 -16.79 1.20
C ASN A 157 7.90 -17.25 1.42
N GLY A 158 8.76 -16.34 1.89
CA GLY A 158 10.03 -16.72 2.51
C GLY A 158 11.15 -17.08 1.54
N GLN A 159 11.07 -16.63 0.28
CA GLN A 159 12.19 -16.60 -0.67
C GLN A 159 12.73 -15.18 -0.88
N ASP A 160 13.95 -15.10 -1.43
CA ASP A 160 14.74 -13.89 -1.60
C ASP A 160 13.91 -12.70 -2.10
N GLY A 161 13.79 -11.66 -1.28
CA GLY A 161 13.16 -10.41 -1.68
C GLY A 161 11.88 -10.07 -0.92
N THR A 162 11.25 -10.96 -0.16
CA THR A 162 10.02 -10.64 0.60
C THR A 162 10.11 -10.99 2.09
N ARG A 163 9.43 -10.18 2.92
CA ARG A 163 9.31 -10.43 4.37
C ARG A 163 7.94 -10.02 4.87
N VAL A 164 7.39 -10.79 5.82
CA VAL A 164 6.25 -10.36 6.63
C VAL A 164 6.68 -10.31 8.08
N THR A 165 6.43 -9.18 8.73
CA THR A 165 6.60 -9.03 10.18
C THR A 165 5.30 -8.58 10.82
N LYS A 166 5.15 -8.88 12.11
CA LYS A 166 4.05 -8.37 12.92
C LYS A 166 4.59 -7.27 13.84
N GLU A 167 4.06 -6.06 13.71
CA GLU A 167 4.43 -4.89 14.49
C GLU A 167 3.20 -4.43 15.29
N GLY A 168 3.05 -4.96 16.51
CA GLY A 168 1.84 -4.75 17.31
C GLY A 168 0.59 -5.33 16.63
N ASP A 169 -0.39 -4.47 16.35
CA ASP A 169 -1.64 -4.83 15.66
C ASP A 169 -1.54 -4.76 14.13
N LEU A 170 -0.33 -4.65 13.56
CA LEU A 170 -0.11 -4.53 12.12
C LEU A 170 0.67 -5.72 11.56
N TYR A 171 0.24 -6.22 10.40
CA TYR A 171 1.11 -6.93 9.48
C TYR A 171 1.89 -5.91 8.64
N VAL A 172 3.19 -6.13 8.49
CA VAL A 172 4.07 -5.33 7.65
C VAL A 172 4.61 -6.24 6.56
N VAL A 173 4.11 -6.04 5.35
CA VAL A 173 4.56 -6.74 4.14
C VAL A 173 5.65 -5.92 3.50
N GLU A 174 6.84 -6.49 3.36
CA GLU A 174 8.02 -5.84 2.81
C GLU A 174 8.49 -6.55 1.55
N ILE A 175 8.72 -5.78 0.48
CA ILE A 175 9.50 -6.18 -0.69
C ILE A 175 10.84 -5.46 -0.56
N THR A 176 11.92 -6.22 -0.47
CA THR A 176 13.28 -5.74 -0.19
C THR A 176 14.08 -5.57 -1.48
N LYS A 177 15.28 -4.99 -1.36
CA LYS A 177 16.18 -4.78 -2.50
C LYS A 177 16.52 -6.07 -3.25
N SER A 178 16.66 -7.21 -2.58
CA SER A 178 17.00 -8.47 -3.27
C SER A 178 15.92 -8.93 -4.24
N ALA A 179 14.68 -8.43 -4.14
CA ALA A 179 13.62 -8.74 -5.10
C ALA A 179 14.01 -8.36 -6.55
N ILE A 180 14.83 -7.32 -6.76
CA ILE A 180 15.23 -6.87 -8.11
C ILE A 180 16.26 -7.80 -8.77
N GLU A 181 16.83 -8.76 -8.03
CA GLU A 181 17.71 -9.81 -8.58
C GLU A 181 16.90 -10.89 -9.31
N ASN A 182 15.62 -11.08 -8.93
CA ASN A 182 14.69 -11.95 -9.62
C ASN A 182 14.25 -11.33 -10.96
N GLN A 183 14.53 -12.03 -12.07
CA GLN A 183 14.27 -11.53 -13.42
C GLN A 183 12.78 -11.36 -13.75
N GLN A 184 11.91 -12.20 -13.18
CA GLN A 184 10.46 -12.10 -13.40
C GLN A 184 9.91 -10.85 -12.71
N PHE A 185 10.27 -10.63 -11.45
CA PHE A 185 9.89 -9.43 -10.71
C PHE A 185 10.44 -8.16 -11.37
N LYS A 186 11.71 -8.16 -11.75
CA LYS A 186 12.34 -7.04 -12.47
C LYS A 186 11.63 -6.73 -13.78
N SER A 187 11.25 -7.74 -14.55
CA SER A 187 10.51 -7.56 -15.81
C SER A 187 9.13 -6.92 -15.56
N MET A 188 8.42 -7.33 -14.51
CA MET A 188 7.14 -6.71 -14.12
C MET A 188 7.31 -5.23 -13.78
N LEU A 189 8.33 -4.86 -13.01
CA LEU A 189 8.62 -3.46 -12.69
C LEU A 189 8.98 -2.64 -13.93
N ILE A 190 9.78 -3.19 -14.85
CA ILE A 190 10.13 -2.52 -16.11
C ILE A 190 8.87 -2.22 -16.93
N GLU A 191 7.95 -3.16 -17.06
CA GLU A 191 6.70 -2.97 -17.80
C GLU A 191 5.80 -1.92 -17.15
N GLU A 192 5.73 -1.88 -15.82
CA GLU A 192 4.99 -0.84 -15.09
C GLU A 192 5.56 0.56 -15.36
N VAL A 193 6.90 0.70 -15.29
CA VAL A 193 7.57 1.96 -15.61
C VAL A 193 7.36 2.37 -17.06
N LYS A 194 7.45 1.43 -18.01
CA LYS A 194 7.18 1.69 -19.44
C LYS A 194 5.78 2.25 -19.65
N GLU A 195 4.78 1.62 -19.07
CA GLU A 195 3.39 2.08 -19.20
C GLU A 195 3.18 3.44 -18.54
N ALA A 196 3.79 3.69 -17.37
CA ALA A 196 3.73 4.99 -16.70
C ALA A 196 4.40 6.11 -17.51
N LEU A 197 5.52 5.81 -18.18
CA LEU A 197 6.29 6.78 -18.96
C LEU A 197 5.83 6.88 -20.42
N LYS A 198 4.93 6.01 -20.89
CA LYS A 198 4.56 5.84 -22.30
C LYS A 198 4.26 7.14 -23.02
N GLU A 199 3.43 8.01 -22.44
CA GLU A 199 3.07 9.29 -23.06
C GLU A 199 4.22 10.29 -23.07
N SER A 200 5.01 10.34 -21.99
CA SER A 200 6.18 11.20 -21.89
C SER A 200 7.25 10.78 -22.90
N LEU A 201 7.46 9.47 -23.04
CA LEU A 201 8.39 8.87 -24.00
C LEU A 201 7.89 9.03 -25.44
N ALA A 202 6.59 8.86 -25.71
CA ALA A 202 6.06 9.05 -27.06
C ALA A 202 6.30 10.47 -27.59
N LYS A 203 6.28 11.48 -26.70
CA LYS A 203 6.54 12.88 -27.05
C LYS A 203 8.03 13.22 -27.09
N ASN A 204 8.82 12.69 -26.16
CA ASN A 204 10.21 13.14 -25.94
C ASN A 204 11.29 12.13 -26.38
N ASN A 205 10.92 10.91 -26.78
CA ASN A 205 11.84 9.83 -27.18
C ASN A 205 11.75 9.50 -28.68
N GLN A 206 11.35 10.45 -29.52
CA GLN A 206 11.11 10.21 -30.96
C GLN A 206 12.36 9.72 -31.73
N ASN A 207 13.57 9.97 -31.19
CA ASN A 207 14.84 9.56 -31.79
C ASN A 207 15.48 8.31 -31.13
N GLY A 208 14.73 7.63 -30.25
CA GLY A 208 15.27 6.53 -29.43
C GLY A 208 16.46 6.99 -28.59
N GLU A 209 16.34 8.19 -28.00
CA GLU A 209 17.35 8.75 -27.11
C GLU A 209 17.46 7.93 -25.83
N PHE A 210 16.31 7.55 -25.24
CA PHE A 210 16.19 6.74 -24.03
C PHE A 210 15.91 5.27 -24.37
N GLN A 211 16.68 4.37 -23.76
CA GLN A 211 16.59 2.92 -23.93
C GLN A 211 15.81 2.32 -22.76
N VAL A 212 14.49 2.50 -22.76
CA VAL A 212 13.63 2.12 -21.62
C VAL A 212 13.59 0.61 -21.40
N ASP A 213 13.78 -0.18 -22.45
CA ASP A 213 13.93 -1.65 -22.35
C ASP A 213 15.20 -2.07 -21.60
N GLN A 214 16.17 -1.16 -21.46
CA GLN A 214 17.43 -1.39 -20.73
C GLN A 214 17.44 -0.69 -19.37
N LEU A 215 16.26 -0.37 -18.83
CA LEU A 215 16.13 0.23 -17.51
C LEU A 215 16.80 -0.64 -16.44
N GLN A 216 17.52 0.03 -15.54
CA GLN A 216 18.21 -0.59 -14.43
C GLN A 216 17.61 -0.07 -13.12
N PHE A 217 17.33 -0.98 -12.18
CA PHE A 217 16.98 -0.62 -10.81
C PHE A 217 18.21 -0.77 -9.93
N ASP A 218 18.62 0.31 -9.28
CA ASP A 218 19.74 0.32 -8.33
C ASP A 218 19.25 0.02 -6.90
N GLN A 219 18.00 0.40 -6.63
CA GLN A 219 17.33 0.22 -5.35
C GLN A 219 15.83 0.05 -5.57
N TYR A 220 15.22 -0.84 -4.80
CA TYR A 220 13.78 -0.96 -4.67
C TYR A 220 13.47 -1.46 -3.26
N GLN A 221 12.57 -0.79 -2.57
CA GLN A 221 12.03 -1.24 -1.32
C GLN A 221 10.59 -0.76 -1.21
N GLN A 222 9.72 -1.63 -0.74
CA GLN A 222 8.32 -1.31 -0.49
C GLN A 222 7.91 -1.92 0.84
N LYS A 223 7.14 -1.17 1.61
CA LYS A 223 6.49 -1.64 2.83
C LYS A 223 5.02 -1.28 2.78
N ILE A 224 4.17 -2.22 3.14
CA ILE A 224 2.72 -2.07 3.22
C ILE A 224 2.30 -2.51 4.63
N TRP A 225 1.63 -1.62 5.36
CA TRP A 225 1.08 -1.91 6.67
C TRP A 225 -0.41 -2.18 6.56
N VAL A 226 -0.83 -3.30 7.15
CA VAL A 226 -2.19 -3.81 7.12
C VAL A 226 -2.62 -4.14 8.54
N ASN A 227 -3.80 -3.69 8.95
CA ASN A 227 -4.37 -4.02 10.24
C ASN A 227 -4.54 -5.54 10.39
N ALA A 228 -3.99 -6.14 11.45
CA ALA A 228 -3.99 -7.59 11.62
C ALA A 228 -5.38 -8.18 11.94
N LYS A 229 -6.31 -7.36 12.42
CA LYS A 229 -7.67 -7.78 12.80
C LYS A 229 -8.67 -7.54 11.66
N THR A 230 -8.62 -6.36 11.05
CA THR A 230 -9.60 -5.93 10.04
C THR A 230 -9.10 -6.10 8.61
N PHE A 231 -7.80 -6.35 8.42
CA PHE A 231 -7.11 -6.34 7.12
C PHE A 231 -7.20 -5.01 6.37
N GLN A 232 -7.55 -3.91 7.06
CA GLN A 232 -7.55 -2.60 6.45
C GLN A 232 -6.13 -2.15 6.13
N TYR A 233 -5.94 -1.63 4.93
CA TYR A 233 -4.70 -0.99 4.51
C TYR A 233 -4.53 0.33 5.27
N GLU A 234 -3.39 0.53 5.93
CA GLU A 234 -3.17 1.71 6.78
C GLU A 234 -2.06 2.63 6.25
N LYS A 235 -1.00 2.04 5.69
CA LYS A 235 0.19 2.78 5.28
C LYS A 235 0.91 2.08 4.15
N GLN A 236 1.58 2.86 3.31
CA GLN A 236 2.60 2.38 2.39
C GLN A 236 3.81 3.29 2.38
N TRP A 237 4.95 2.68 2.14
CA TRP A 237 6.19 3.36 1.89
C TRP A 237 6.88 2.69 0.71
N ILE A 238 7.36 3.48 -0.24
CA ILE A 238 8.14 3.01 -1.39
C ILE A 238 9.39 3.86 -1.50
N GLU A 239 10.52 3.22 -1.74
CA GLU A 239 11.74 3.89 -2.18
C GLU A 239 12.34 3.10 -3.35
N TYR A 240 12.62 3.78 -4.47
CA TYR A 240 13.37 3.18 -5.56
C TYR A 240 14.32 4.18 -6.22
N SER A 241 15.37 3.64 -6.81
CA SER A 241 16.30 4.33 -7.70
C SER A 241 16.36 3.55 -8.99
N MET A 242 16.17 4.23 -10.11
CA MET A 242 16.31 3.65 -11.43
C MET A 242 17.11 4.53 -12.37
N THR A 243 17.80 3.88 -13.30
CA THR A 243 18.57 4.52 -14.36
C THR A 243 18.02 4.06 -15.71
N ILE A 244 17.63 5.02 -16.54
CA ILE A 244 17.26 4.80 -17.94
C ILE A 244 18.45 5.21 -18.80
N PRO A 245 19.14 4.25 -19.47
CA PRO A 245 20.25 4.59 -20.35
C PRO A 245 19.81 5.52 -21.48
N SER A 246 20.69 6.43 -21.90
CA SER A 246 20.47 7.26 -23.08
C SER A 246 21.76 7.43 -23.89
N LYS A 247 21.64 7.84 -25.16
CA LYS A 247 22.79 8.06 -26.05
C LYS A 247 23.70 9.21 -25.62
N LYS A 248 23.18 10.20 -24.87
CA LYS A 248 23.94 11.37 -24.42
C LYS A 248 24.32 11.25 -22.95
N SER A 249 23.32 11.08 -22.10
CA SER A 249 23.48 11.02 -20.65
C SER A 249 22.35 10.22 -20.00
N PRO A 250 22.65 9.29 -19.09
CA PRO A 250 21.62 8.46 -18.46
C PRO A 250 20.67 9.31 -17.62
N LEU A 251 19.39 8.96 -17.64
CA LEU A 251 18.37 9.57 -16.79
C LEU A 251 18.25 8.77 -15.50
N LYS A 252 18.63 9.36 -14.38
CA LYS A 252 18.48 8.79 -13.04
C LYS A 252 17.23 9.35 -12.38
N ILE A 253 16.42 8.48 -11.80
CA ILE A 253 15.19 8.82 -11.09
C ILE A 253 15.24 8.16 -9.73
N ASN A 254 15.25 8.97 -8.68
CA ASN A 254 15.02 8.54 -7.31
C ASN A 254 13.61 8.94 -6.89
N LEU A 255 12.89 8.03 -6.25
CA LEU A 255 11.56 8.30 -5.71
C LEU A 255 11.45 7.75 -4.30
N LYS A 256 10.89 8.56 -3.41
CA LYS A 256 10.40 8.16 -2.09
C LYS A 256 8.92 8.54 -2.01
N LEU A 257 8.10 7.61 -1.54
CA LEU A 257 6.69 7.80 -1.28
C LEU A 257 6.39 7.32 0.13
N ASP A 258 5.70 8.14 0.92
CA ASP A 258 5.05 7.75 2.17
C ASP A 258 3.57 8.11 2.04
N MET A 259 2.70 7.11 2.14
CA MET A 259 1.26 7.28 2.12
C MET A 259 0.66 6.71 3.40
N LYS A 260 -0.21 7.48 4.06
CA LYS A 260 -0.88 7.10 5.30
C LYS A 260 -2.37 7.34 5.21
N VAL A 261 -3.16 6.29 5.39
CA VAL A 261 -4.62 6.38 5.50
C VAL A 261 -5.00 7.09 6.80
N LYS A 262 -5.94 8.02 6.69
CA LYS A 262 -6.48 8.81 7.81
C LYS A 262 -7.83 8.31 8.29
N GLY A 263 -8.55 7.58 7.44
CA GLY A 263 -9.83 6.97 7.77
C GLY A 263 -10.71 6.78 6.55
N PRO A 264 -11.94 6.28 6.75
CA PRO A 264 -12.90 6.09 5.68
C PRO A 264 -13.35 7.42 5.07
N PHE A 265 -13.75 7.37 3.80
CA PHE A 265 -14.37 8.48 3.09
C PHE A 265 -15.74 8.04 2.57
N GLU A 266 -16.78 8.59 3.17
CA GLU A 266 -18.19 8.28 2.85
C GLU A 266 -18.82 9.32 1.89
N GLY A 267 -18.03 10.32 1.47
CA GLY A 267 -18.49 11.40 0.61
C GLY A 267 -18.56 11.01 -0.86
N LYS A 268 -18.90 11.99 -1.70
CA LYS A 268 -18.85 11.89 -3.16
C LYS A 268 -17.72 12.75 -3.71
N ILE A 269 -17.15 12.32 -4.82
CA ILE A 269 -16.18 13.08 -5.59
C ILE A 269 -16.84 13.38 -6.95
N GLU A 270 -17.12 14.65 -7.20
CA GLU A 270 -17.82 15.13 -8.39
C GLU A 270 -16.99 16.21 -9.06
N LEU A 271 -17.15 16.36 -10.38
CA LEU A 271 -16.46 17.42 -11.11
C LEU A 271 -16.98 18.80 -10.66
N PRO A 272 -16.10 19.77 -10.37
CA PRO A 272 -16.51 21.14 -10.09
C PRO A 272 -17.30 21.74 -11.26
N ALA A 273 -18.28 22.59 -10.96
CA ALA A 273 -19.13 23.22 -11.98
C ALA A 273 -18.34 24.04 -13.02
N GLU A 274 -17.16 24.53 -12.64
CA GLU A 274 -16.24 25.26 -13.54
C GLU A 274 -15.61 24.36 -14.60
N VAL A 275 -15.49 23.06 -14.36
CA VAL A 275 -14.99 22.07 -15.33
C VAL A 275 -15.99 21.83 -16.46
N ASP A 276 -17.29 21.85 -16.14
CA ASP A 276 -18.33 21.54 -17.14
C ASP A 276 -18.54 22.71 -18.13
N LYS A 277 -18.16 23.93 -17.72
CA LYS A 277 -18.23 25.14 -18.56
C LYS A 277 -17.04 25.33 -19.50
N SER A 278 -15.98 24.53 -19.38
CA SER A 278 -14.78 24.63 -20.24
C SER A 278 -14.81 23.68 -21.45
N LYS A 279 -16.00 23.19 -21.83
CA LYS A 279 -16.23 22.43 -23.06
C LYS A 279 -16.53 23.36 -24.23
#